data_AF-A0A520JE47-F1
#
_entry.id   AF-A0A520JE47-F1
#
_cell.length_a   1.000
_cell.length_b   1.000
_cell.length_c   1.000
_cell.angle_alpha   90.00
_cell.angle_beta   90.00
_cell.angle_gamma   90.00
#
_symmetry.space_group_name_H-M   'P 1'
#
loop_
_entity.id
_entity.type
_entity.pdbx_description
1 polymer ?
#
loop_
_entity_poly.entity_id
_entity_poly.type
_entity_poly.pdbx_seq_one_letter_code
_entity_poly.pdbx_strand_id
1 'polypeptide(L)'
;MTPSRIAPIQWLRALAATLVLLMHASDMIDSGPVALTGKFVPSVPNLSMFGASGVDLFFVISGFVMAQSLATADADSWRFLAKRWLRIVPLFASVSAVYMLIMHDPLTVAAAWMSITVLPVLDGAGYHVPALYPGWTLGFEFAFYVIVAVAMRAPQRR
;
A
#
# COMPACT_ATOMS: atom_id res chain seq x y z
N MET A 1 -9.78 -24.35 -12.71
CA MET A 1 -8.45 -23.93 -13.18
C MET A 1 -7.80 -23.14 -12.05
N THR A 2 -6.71 -23.64 -11.48
CA THR A 2 -5.93 -22.89 -10.48
C THR A 2 -5.45 -21.58 -11.13
N PRO A 3 -5.54 -20.42 -10.45
CA PRO A 3 -4.99 -19.19 -10.99
C PRO A 3 -3.51 -19.43 -11.31
N SER A 4 -3.13 -19.33 -12.58
CA SER A 4 -1.73 -19.46 -12.95
C SER A 4 -0.97 -18.28 -12.35
N ARG A 5 -0.09 -18.54 -11.38
CA ARG A 5 0.80 -17.51 -10.87
C ARG A 5 1.71 -17.07 -12.01
N ILE A 6 1.54 -15.84 -12.47
CA ILE A 6 2.38 -15.28 -13.52
C ILE A 6 3.72 -14.91 -12.89
N ALA A 7 4.73 -15.77 -13.08
CA ALA A 7 6.03 -15.61 -12.46
C ALA A 7 6.69 -14.23 -12.71
N PRO A 8 6.66 -13.66 -13.94
CA PRO A 8 7.17 -12.31 -14.16
C PRO A 8 6.52 -11.24 -13.28
N ILE A 9 5.22 -11.34 -13.02
CA ILE A 9 4.49 -10.40 -12.16
C ILE A 9 4.95 -10.52 -10.70
N GLN A 10 5.26 -11.74 -10.24
CA GLN A 10 5.78 -11.93 -8.88
C GLN A 10 7.17 -11.33 -8.71
N TRP A 11 8.04 -11.50 -9.71
CA TRP A 11 9.36 -10.86 -9.72
C TRP A 11 9.28 -9.34 -9.76
N LEU A 12 8.37 -8.78 -10.55
CA LEU A 12 8.12 -7.33 -10.55
C LEU A 12 7.62 -6.82 -9.20
N ARG A 13 6.76 -7.58 -8.50
CA ARG A 13 6.34 -7.24 -7.12
C ARG A 13 7.51 -7.28 -6.14
N ALA A 14 8.38 -8.28 -6.26
CA ALA A 14 9.57 -8.38 -5.41
C ALA A 14 10.52 -7.19 -5.65
N LEU A 15 10.73 -6.81 -6.92
CA LEU A 15 11.49 -5.62 -7.28
C LEU A 15 10.87 -4.34 -6.71
N ALA A 16 9.56 -4.14 -6.90
CA ALA A 16 8.83 -3.00 -6.36
C ALA A 16 8.95 -2.90 -4.83
N ALA A 17 8.76 -4.03 -4.12
CA ALA A 17 8.93 -4.11 -2.66
C ALA A 17 10.34 -3.72 -2.21
N THR A 18 11.34 -4.17 -2.95
CA THR A 18 12.75 -3.90 -2.65
C THR A 18 13.07 -2.42 -2.86
N LEU A 19 12.58 -1.82 -3.94
CA LEU A 19 12.76 -0.38 -4.21
C LEU A 19 12.15 0.48 -3.09
N VAL A 20 10.91 0.17 -2.66
CA VAL A 20 10.24 0.88 -1.56
C VAL A 20 10.97 0.67 -0.23
N LEU A 21 11.46 -0.54 0.03
CA LEU A 21 12.26 -0.84 1.22
C LEU A 21 13.56 -0.02 1.23
N LEU A 22 14.28 0.04 0.10
CA LEU A 22 15.52 0.80 -0.03
C LEU A 22 15.28 2.29 0.17
N MET A 23 14.18 2.84 -0.36
CA MET A 23 13.77 4.22 -0.13
C MET A 23 13.53 4.50 1.36
N HIS A 24 12.72 3.70 2.04
CA HIS A 24 12.46 3.90 3.46
C HIS A 24 13.73 3.73 4.30
N ALA A 25 14.59 2.77 3.95
CA ALA A 25 15.86 2.58 4.61
C ALA A 25 16.79 3.79 4.42
N SER A 26 16.87 4.37 3.21
CA SER A 26 17.66 5.59 2.99
C SER A 26 17.08 6.78 3.76
N ASP A 27 15.76 6.97 3.72
CA ASP A 27 15.11 8.09 4.43
C ASP A 27 15.32 7.98 5.94
N MET A 28 15.24 6.76 6.51
CA MET A 28 15.53 6.51 7.93
C MET A 28 16.99 6.76 8.31
N ILE A 29 17.94 6.58 7.39
CA ILE A 29 19.35 6.89 7.64
C ILE A 29 19.56 8.41 7.62
N ASP A 30 18.95 9.12 6.66
CA ASP A 30 19.11 10.56 6.50
C ASP A 30 18.38 11.36 7.59
N SER A 31 17.24 10.87 8.07
CA SER A 31 16.41 11.54 9.10
C SER A 31 16.50 10.91 10.49
N GLY A 32 17.25 9.83 10.65
CA GLY A 32 17.36 9.08 11.90
C GLY A 32 18.33 9.68 12.92
N PRO A 33 18.25 9.25 14.19
CA PRO A 33 19.12 9.73 15.26
C PRO A 33 20.57 9.21 15.15
N VAL A 34 20.80 8.19 14.31
CA VAL A 34 22.11 7.58 14.10
C VAL A 34 22.66 8.06 12.76
N ALA A 35 23.54 9.06 12.81
CA ALA A 35 24.31 9.46 11.65
C ALA A 35 25.31 8.34 11.29
N LEU A 36 25.00 7.57 10.25
CA LEU A 36 25.93 6.59 9.70
C LEU A 36 27.08 7.35 9.01
N THR A 37 28.19 7.55 9.72
CA THR A 37 29.39 8.24 9.24
C THR A 37 30.24 7.43 8.24
N GLY A 38 29.65 6.41 7.59
CA GLY A 38 30.32 5.55 6.61
C GLY A 38 29.50 5.34 5.35
N LYS A 39 30.18 5.14 4.21
CA LYS A 39 29.62 4.84 2.87
C LYS A 39 28.93 3.46 2.79
N PHE A 40 28.13 3.10 3.80
CA PHE A 40 27.43 1.81 3.85
C PHE A 40 26.16 1.82 2.98
N VAL A 41 25.58 3.00 2.77
CA VAL A 41 24.59 3.20 1.71
C VAL A 41 25.37 3.26 0.40
N PRO A 42 25.15 2.35 -0.56
CA PRO A 42 25.79 2.47 -1.86
C PRO A 42 25.47 3.87 -2.37
N SER A 43 26.52 4.57 -2.81
CA SER A 43 26.48 5.92 -3.36
C SER A 43 25.77 5.90 -4.72
N VAL A 44 24.50 5.50 -4.71
CA VAL A 44 23.57 5.61 -5.81
C VAL A 44 22.94 6.98 -5.64
N PRO A 45 23.29 7.97 -6.48
CA PRO A 45 22.66 9.27 -6.42
C PRO A 45 21.15 9.09 -6.56
N ASN A 46 20.37 9.77 -5.72
CA ASN A 46 18.90 9.77 -5.77
C ASN A 46 18.23 8.41 -5.51
N LEU A 47 18.84 7.53 -4.70
CA LEU A 47 18.24 6.23 -4.36
C LEU A 47 16.84 6.36 -3.75
N SER A 48 16.60 7.35 -2.88
CA SER A 48 15.26 7.62 -2.33
C SER A 48 14.25 7.94 -3.44
N MET A 49 14.56 8.91 -4.31
CA MET A 49 13.69 9.28 -5.43
C MET A 49 13.44 8.14 -6.42
N PHE A 50 14.47 7.33 -6.72
CA PHE A 50 14.30 6.15 -7.57
C PHE A 50 13.51 5.04 -6.87
N GLY A 51 13.76 4.79 -5.59
CA GLY A 51 13.06 3.79 -4.80
C GLY A 51 11.57 4.09 -4.64
N ALA A 52 11.19 5.36 -4.59
CA ALA A 52 9.80 5.80 -4.58
C ALA A 52 8.99 5.32 -5.81
N SER A 53 9.64 5.14 -6.97
CA SER A 53 8.99 4.57 -8.17
C SER A 53 8.51 3.13 -7.99
N GLY A 54 9.00 2.43 -6.96
CA GLY A 54 8.48 1.13 -6.55
C GLY A 54 7.00 1.19 -6.16
N VAL A 55 6.53 2.31 -5.60
CA VAL A 55 5.10 2.52 -5.28
C VAL A 55 4.28 2.56 -6.58
N ASP A 56 4.72 3.33 -7.57
CA ASP A 56 4.04 3.41 -8.89
C ASP A 56 3.95 2.03 -9.55
N LEU A 57 5.05 1.28 -9.51
CA LEU A 57 5.11 -0.09 -10.04
C LEU A 57 4.13 -1.02 -9.30
N PHE A 58 4.00 -0.91 -7.97
CA PHE A 58 2.99 -1.67 -7.21
C PHE A 58 1.58 -1.37 -7.68
N PHE A 59 1.23 -0.10 -7.88
CA PHE A 59 -0.12 0.29 -8.32
C PHE A 59 -0.43 -0.24 -9.72
N VAL A 60 0.51 -0.15 -10.67
CA VAL A 60 0.35 -0.72 -12.02
C VAL A 60 0.12 -2.23 -11.96
N ILE A 61 0.92 -2.95 -11.17
CA ILE A 61 0.77 -4.40 -11.01
C ILE A 61 -0.55 -4.76 -10.32
N SER A 62 -0.98 -3.99 -9.31
CA SER A 62 -2.27 -4.19 -8.64
C SER A 62 -3.43 -4.00 -9.63
N GLY A 63 -3.38 -2.98 -10.48
CA GLY A 63 -4.35 -2.78 -11.56
C GLY A 63 -4.41 -3.96 -12.53
N PHE A 64 -3.25 -4.42 -13.01
CA PHE A 64 -3.16 -5.58 -13.92
C PHE A 64 -3.73 -6.87 -13.30
N VAL A 65 -3.29 -7.23 -12.09
CA VAL A 65 -3.74 -8.44 -11.40
C VAL A 65 -5.24 -8.37 -11.08
N MET A 66 -5.74 -7.19 -10.75
CA MET A 66 -7.15 -6.98 -10.50
C MET A 66 -7.97 -7.12 -11.78
N ALA A 67 -7.56 -6.55 -12.91
CA ALA A 67 -8.26 -6.73 -14.19
C ALA A 67 -8.38 -8.23 -14.56
N GLN A 68 -7.30 -9.00 -14.38
CA GLN A 68 -7.34 -10.45 -14.59
C GLN A 68 -8.26 -11.17 -13.58
N SER A 69 -8.26 -10.73 -12.32
CA SER A 69 -9.15 -11.29 -11.30
C SER A 69 -10.61 -11.01 -11.63
N LEU A 70 -10.95 -9.83 -12.16
CA LEU A 70 -12.31 -9.49 -12.59
C LEU A 70 -12.76 -10.32 -13.78
N ALA A 71 -11.87 -10.63 -14.72
CA ALA A 71 -12.20 -11.46 -15.89
C ALA A 71 -12.67 -12.88 -15.51
N THR A 72 -12.38 -13.34 -14.29
CA THR A 72 -12.72 -14.67 -13.78
C THR A 72 -13.62 -14.64 -12.54
N ALA A 73 -14.01 -13.45 -12.06
CA ALA A 73 -14.81 -13.28 -10.85
C ALA A 73 -16.32 -13.15 -11.17
N ASP A 74 -17.15 -13.57 -10.21
CA ASP A 74 -18.57 -13.24 -10.20
C ASP A 74 -18.77 -11.71 -10.23
N ALA A 75 -19.81 -11.25 -10.91
CA ALA A 75 -20.14 -9.81 -11.07
C ALA A 75 -20.54 -9.10 -9.76
N ASP A 76 -20.41 -9.75 -8.60
CA ASP A 76 -20.76 -9.19 -7.30
C ASP A 76 -19.65 -8.26 -6.76
N SER A 77 -19.87 -6.97 -6.98
CA SER A 77 -19.05 -5.87 -6.46
C SER A 77 -18.86 -5.89 -4.92
N TRP A 78 -19.86 -6.34 -4.15
CA TRP A 78 -19.77 -6.35 -2.69
C TRP A 78 -18.86 -7.47 -2.21
N ARG A 79 -19.03 -8.66 -2.78
CA ARG A 79 -18.16 -9.81 -2.49
C ARG A 79 -16.71 -9.52 -2.90
N PHE A 80 -16.49 -8.77 -3.98
CA PHE A 80 -15.16 -8.29 -4.37
C PHE A 80 -14.51 -7.40 -3.29
N LEU A 81 -15.22 -6.39 -2.80
CA LEU A 81 -14.72 -5.48 -1.75
C LEU A 81 -14.47 -6.23 -0.44
N ALA A 82 -15.42 -7.06 0.00
CA ALA A 82 -15.30 -7.81 1.25
C ALA A 82 -14.08 -8.74 1.27
N LYS A 83 -13.81 -9.45 0.17
CA LYS A 83 -12.61 -10.31 0.04
C LYS A 83 -11.30 -9.52 0.19
N ARG A 84 -11.24 -8.28 -0.31
CA ARG A 84 -10.06 -7.42 -0.23
C ARG A 84 -9.90 -6.82 1.15
N TRP A 85 -11.01 -6.38 1.74
CA TRP A 85 -11.05 -5.89 3.11
C TRP A 85 -10.51 -6.93 4.10
N LEU A 86 -11.08 -8.14 4.08
CA LEU A 86 -10.69 -9.24 4.97
C LEU A 86 -9.25 -9.73 4.74
N ARG A 87 -8.70 -9.51 3.55
CA ARG A 87 -7.32 -9.88 3.23
C ARG A 87 -6.29 -8.87 3.76
N ILE A 88 -6.60 -7.57 3.71
CA ILE A 88 -5.62 -6.50 3.92
C ILE A 88 -5.74 -5.91 5.33
N VAL A 89 -6.98 -5.56 5.74
CA VAL A 89 -7.22 -4.77 6.95
C VAL A 89 -6.77 -5.49 8.23
N PRO A 90 -7.05 -6.80 8.46
CA PRO A 90 -6.63 -7.47 9.69
C PRO A 90 -5.12 -7.49 9.88
N LEU A 91 -4.36 -7.75 8.81
CA LEU A 91 -2.91 -7.75 8.86
C LEU A 91 -2.37 -6.34 9.11
N PHE A 92 -2.88 -5.33 8.39
CA PHE A 92 -2.43 -3.97 8.58
C PHE A 92 -2.74 -3.43 9.98
N ALA A 93 -3.94 -3.69 10.49
CA ALA A 93 -4.36 -3.25 11.82
C ALA A 93 -3.51 -3.92 12.91
N SER A 94 -3.21 -5.22 12.79
CA SER A 94 -2.35 -5.91 13.76
C SER A 94 -0.92 -5.38 13.77
N VAL A 95 -0.32 -5.15 12.58
CA VAL A 95 1.03 -4.57 12.48
C VAL A 95 1.04 -3.12 13.00
N SER A 96 0.01 -2.34 12.70
CA SER A 96 -0.13 -0.97 13.22
C SER A 96 -0.26 -0.95 14.75
N ALA A 97 -1.02 -1.87 15.33
CA ALA A 97 -1.14 -2.01 16.78
C ALA A 97 0.21 -2.35 17.43
N VAL A 98 0.96 -3.31 16.88
CA VAL A 98 2.30 -3.65 17.36
C VAL A 98 3.24 -2.43 17.27
N TYR A 99 3.22 -1.71 16.16
CA TYR A 99 4.03 -0.49 15.99
C TYR A 99 3.71 0.56 17.05
N MET A 100 2.43 0.85 17.30
CA MET A 100 1.99 1.83 18.30
C MET A 100 2.41 1.44 19.72
N LEU A 101 2.41 0.14 20.05
CA LEU A 101 2.87 -0.37 21.35
C LEU A 101 4.39 -0.24 21.55
N ILE A 102 5.17 -0.13 20.48
CA ILE A 102 6.64 -0.06 20.54
C ILE A 102 7.11 1.40 20.54
N MET A 103 6.61 2.21 19.60
CA MET A 103 7.14 3.56 19.38
C MET A 103 6.58 4.61 20.34
N HIS A 104 5.37 4.41 20.88
CA HIS A 104 4.70 5.36 21.78
C HIS A 104 4.59 6.81 21.23
N ASP A 105 4.56 6.97 19.91
CA ASP A 105 4.40 8.28 19.28
C ASP A 105 3.03 8.91 19.61
N PRO A 106 2.93 10.26 19.68
CA PRO A 106 1.65 10.93 19.87
C PRO A 106 0.63 10.54 18.79
N LEU A 107 -0.47 9.93 19.21
CA LEU A 107 -1.50 9.41 18.30
C LEU A 107 -2.72 10.31 18.28
N THR A 108 -3.07 10.84 17.10
CA THR A 108 -4.35 11.54 16.90
C THR A 108 -5.49 10.54 16.67
N VAL A 109 -6.72 10.95 16.96
CA VAL A 109 -7.92 10.12 16.69
C VAL A 109 -8.02 9.75 15.20
N ALA A 110 -7.67 10.68 14.30
CA ALA A 110 -7.64 10.41 12.86
C ALA A 110 -6.60 9.35 12.50
N ALA A 111 -5.37 9.45 13.01
CA ALA A 111 -4.32 8.47 12.77
C ALA A 111 -4.70 7.08 13.30
N ALA A 112 -5.31 7.00 14.49
CA ALA A 112 -5.81 5.75 15.07
C ALA A 112 -6.89 5.12 14.19
N TRP A 113 -7.87 5.91 13.74
CA TRP A 113 -8.93 5.47 12.84
C TRP A 113 -8.37 4.90 11.53
N MET A 114 -7.44 5.61 10.90
CA MET A 114 -6.81 5.19 9.66
C MET A 114 -5.97 3.92 9.83
N SER A 115 -5.28 3.79 10.96
CA SER A 115 -4.50 2.59 11.30
C SER A 115 -5.35 1.32 11.50
N ILE A 116 -6.62 1.47 11.91
CA ILE A 116 -7.53 0.34 12.13
C ILE A 116 -8.35 0.04 10.89
N THR A 117 -8.81 1.08 10.19
CA THR A 117 -9.80 0.93 9.11
C THR A 117 -9.20 1.05 7.71
N VAL A 118 -7.98 1.58 7.56
CA VAL A 118 -7.35 1.91 6.26
C VAL A 118 -8.12 3.01 5.49
N LEU A 119 -9.25 3.50 6.02
CA LEU A 119 -10.06 4.50 5.35
C LEU A 119 -9.44 5.89 5.55
N PRO A 120 -9.21 6.65 4.47
CA PRO A 120 -8.58 7.96 4.56
C PRO A 120 -9.48 8.95 5.29
N VAL A 121 -8.89 9.74 6.19
CA VAL A 121 -9.53 10.91 6.79
C VAL A 121 -8.95 12.14 6.10
N LEU A 122 -9.84 12.93 5.51
CA LEU A 122 -9.51 14.21 4.89
C LEU A 122 -10.17 15.31 5.73
N ASP A 123 -9.42 16.36 6.05
CA ASP A 123 -9.96 17.57 6.69
C ASP A 123 -9.65 18.82 5.84
N GLY A 124 -9.99 20.00 6.36
CA GLY A 124 -9.72 21.27 5.67
C GLY A 124 -8.23 21.57 5.46
N ALA A 125 -7.32 20.82 6.08
CA ALA A 125 -5.88 20.95 5.98
C ALA A 125 -5.23 19.86 5.09
N GLY A 126 -5.93 18.75 4.80
CA GLY A 126 -5.51 17.75 3.82
C GLY A 126 -5.65 16.31 4.29
N TYR A 127 -4.72 15.45 3.85
CA TYR A 127 -4.71 14.02 4.18
C TYR A 127 -3.99 13.77 5.51
N HIS A 128 -4.66 13.12 6.46
CA HIS A 128 -3.99 12.65 7.67
C HIS A 128 -3.20 11.38 7.40
N VAL A 129 -2.06 11.21 8.07
CA VAL A 129 -1.22 10.02 7.91
C VAL A 129 -1.56 8.99 9.01
N PRO A 130 -1.67 7.69 8.68
CA PRO A 130 -1.85 6.65 9.70
C PRO A 130 -0.60 6.51 10.57
N ALA A 131 -0.72 5.89 11.74
CA ALA A 131 0.42 5.68 12.64
C ALA A 131 1.58 4.94 11.95
N LEU A 132 1.26 3.90 11.18
CA LEU A 132 2.23 3.22 10.33
C LEU A 132 2.27 3.93 8.96
N TYR A 133 3.28 4.78 8.75
CA TYR A 133 3.37 5.66 7.58
C TYR A 133 3.00 5.00 6.24
N PRO A 134 3.54 3.83 5.84
CA PRO A 134 3.16 3.15 4.59
C PRO A 134 1.66 2.94 4.36
N GLY A 135 0.83 2.99 5.40
CA GLY A 135 -0.63 2.88 5.32
C GLY A 135 -1.30 3.93 4.43
N TRP A 136 -0.64 5.05 4.11
CA TRP A 136 -1.18 6.03 3.18
C TRP A 136 -1.47 5.41 1.80
N THR A 137 -0.56 4.55 1.31
CA THR A 137 -0.72 3.86 0.01
C THR A 137 -1.90 2.89 0.02
N LEU A 138 -2.16 2.23 1.14
CA LEU A 138 -3.30 1.31 1.28
C LEU A 138 -4.63 2.06 1.20
N GLY A 139 -4.71 3.28 1.74
CA GLY A 139 -5.89 4.14 1.57
C GLY A 139 -6.20 4.43 0.10
N PHE A 140 -5.17 4.74 -0.70
CA PHE A 140 -5.32 4.91 -2.16
C PHE A 140 -5.70 3.60 -2.85
N GLU A 141 -5.14 2.46 -2.43
CA GLU A 141 -5.49 1.16 -2.99
C GLU A 141 -6.96 0.78 -2.70
N PHE A 142 -7.49 1.09 -1.51
CA PHE A 142 -8.92 0.92 -1.23
C PHE A 142 -9.81 1.88 -2.02
N ALA A 143 -9.41 3.14 -2.21
CA ALA A 143 -10.13 4.06 -3.08
C ALA A 143 -10.22 3.51 -4.52
N PHE A 144 -9.13 2.94 -5.03
CA PHE A 144 -9.10 2.27 -6.32
C PHE A 144 -10.04 1.05 -6.37
N TYR A 145 -10.08 0.22 -5.32
CA TYR A 145 -11.02 -0.89 -5.23
C TYR A 145 -12.49 -0.45 -5.26
N VAL A 146 -12.81 0.67 -4.61
CA VAL A 146 -14.17 1.25 -4.65
C VAL A 146 -14.52 1.70 -6.06
N ILE A 147 -13.63 2.40 -6.75
CA ILE A 147 -13.83 2.82 -8.15
C ILE A 147 -14.13 1.61 -9.03
N VAL A 148 -13.38 0.52 -8.87
CA VAL A 148 -13.57 -0.71 -9.64
C VAL A 148 -14.88 -1.40 -9.30
N ALA A 149 -15.24 -1.47 -8.02
CA ALA A 149 -16.51 -2.02 -7.58
C ALA A 149 -17.71 -1.24 -8.14
N VAL A 150 -17.59 0.08 -8.28
CA VAL A 150 -18.58 0.93 -8.97
C VAL A 150 -18.61 0.62 -10.46
N ALA A 151 -17.45 0.53 -11.12
CA ALA A 151 -17.35 0.21 -12.54
C ALA A 151 -17.94 -1.17 -12.89
N MET A 152 -17.84 -2.15 -11.99
CA MET A 152 -18.48 -3.48 -12.13
C MET A 152 -20.00 -3.41 -12.22
N ARG A 153 -20.63 -2.36 -11.66
CA ARG A 153 -22.08 -2.16 -11.70
C ARG A 153 -22.55 -1.44 -12.96
N ALA A 154 -21.63 -0.90 -13.76
CA ALA A 154 -21.98 -0.22 -15.00
C ALA A 154 -22.62 -1.23 -15.99
N PRO A 155 -23.65 -0.83 -16.74
CA PRO A 155 -24.26 -1.71 -17.75
C PRO A 155 -23.20 -2.14 -18.76
N GLN A 156 -23.01 -3.45 -18.92
CA GLN A 156 -22.15 -3.98 -19.97
C GLN A 156 -22.88 -3.76 -21.31
N ARG A 157 -22.46 -2.74 -22.08
CA ARG A 157 -22.86 -2.65 -23.49
C ARG A 157 -22.17 -3.81 -24.21
N ARG A 158 -22.95 -4.84 -24.55
CA ARG A 158 -22.51 -5.92 -25.44
C ARG A 158 -22.46 -5.40 -26.87
#